data_AF-A0A483CV37-F1
#
_entry.id   AF-A0A483CV37-F1
#
_cell.length_a   1.000
_cell.length_b   1.000
_cell.length_c   1.000
_cell.angle_alpha   90.00
_cell.angle_beta   90.00
_cell.angle_gamma   90.00
#
_symmetry.space_group_name_H-M   'P 1'
#
loop_
_entity.id
_entity.type
_entity.pdbx_description
1 polymer ?
#
loop_
_entity_poly.entity_id
_entity_poly.type
_entity_poly.pdbx_seq_one_letter_code
_entity_poly.pdbx_strand_id
1 'polypeptide(L)'
;MVMRCSFTLDPEMLDMIDAFARKRSIERNEAILELIEAGFARFQEGGVVEVEKQRSFEEFATIRKDVAELKESIANMRDELRLVHHTLESDYTKEAHCVPYQTKNIWDFLRRD
;
A
#
# COMPACT_ATOMS: atom_id res chain seq x y z
N MET A 1 15.83 -10.45 -37.34
CA MET A 1 16.24 -9.85 -36.05
C MET A 1 15.53 -10.65 -34.96
N VAL A 2 16.27 -11.25 -34.02
CA VAL A 2 15.68 -12.09 -32.96
C VAL A 2 15.49 -11.21 -31.73
N MET A 3 14.23 -11.01 -31.31
CA MET A 3 13.91 -10.36 -30.03
C MET A 3 13.61 -11.42 -28.98
N ARG A 4 14.21 -11.28 -27.80
CA ARG A 4 13.92 -12.11 -26.63
C ARG A 4 13.19 -11.26 -25.61
N CYS A 5 11.95 -11.64 -25.31
CA CYS A 5 11.16 -11.03 -24.24
C CYS A 5 11.16 -11.95 -23.02
N SER A 6 11.28 -11.37 -21.83
CA SER A 6 11.14 -12.06 -20.55
C SER A 6 10.27 -11.23 -19.63
N PHE A 7 9.28 -11.86 -19.02
CA PHE A 7 8.35 -11.22 -18.10
C PHE A 7 7.97 -12.20 -17.00
N THR A 8 7.61 -11.67 -15.84
CA THR A 8 7.09 -12.43 -14.71
C THR A 8 5.57 -12.42 -14.76
N LEU A 9 4.95 -13.57 -14.52
CA LEU A 9 3.50 -13.74 -14.48
C LEU A 9 3.08 -14.30 -13.13
N ASP A 10 1.88 -13.93 -12.70
CA ASP A 10 1.23 -14.56 -11.56
C ASP A 10 0.91 -16.05 -11.87
N PRO A 11 0.90 -16.93 -10.85
CA PRO A 11 0.62 -18.36 -11.04
C PRO A 11 -0.73 -18.63 -11.72
N GLU A 12 -1.77 -17.86 -11.37
CA GLU A 12 -3.10 -17.98 -11.97
C GLU A 12 -3.09 -17.66 -13.46
N MET A 13 -2.30 -16.66 -13.88
CA MET A 13 -2.11 -16.30 -15.28
C MET A 13 -1.38 -17.39 -16.06
N LEU A 14 -0.37 -18.01 -15.44
CA LEU A 14 0.33 -19.15 -16.04
C LEU A 14 -0.60 -20.35 -16.25
N ASP A 15 -1.46 -20.66 -15.28
CA ASP A 15 -2.42 -21.75 -15.39
C ASP A 15 -3.43 -21.52 -16.52
N MET A 16 -3.90 -20.28 -16.70
CA MET A 16 -4.77 -19.91 -17.82
C MET A 16 -4.09 -20.09 -19.18
N ILE A 17 -2.82 -19.68 -19.30
CA ILE A 17 -2.02 -19.87 -20.52
C ILE A 17 -1.81 -21.36 -20.79
N ASP A 18 -1.50 -22.16 -19.77
CA ASP A 18 -1.32 -23.60 -19.91
C ASP A 18 -2.61 -24.31 -20.32
N ALA A 19 -3.75 -23.87 -19.79
CA ALA A 19 -5.06 -24.38 -20.22
C ALA A 19 -5.34 -24.05 -21.70
N PHE A 20 -4.98 -22.85 -22.16
CA PHE A 20 -5.10 -22.47 -23.57
C PHE A 20 -4.16 -23.29 -24.47
N ALA A 21 -2.90 -23.43 -24.07
CA ALA A 21 -1.88 -24.19 -24.78
C ALA A 21 -2.31 -25.67 -24.95
N ARG A 22 -2.82 -26.30 -23.87
CA ARG A 22 -3.34 -27.67 -23.92
C ARG A 22 -4.54 -27.82 -24.86
N LYS A 23 -5.46 -26.85 -24.86
CA LYS A 23 -6.64 -26.88 -25.76
C LYS A 23 -6.24 -26.83 -27.22
N ARG A 24 -5.16 -26.11 -27.56
CA ARG A 24 -4.65 -25.99 -28.92
C ARG A 24 -3.51 -26.95 -29.27
N SER A 25 -3.06 -27.75 -28.31
CA SER A 25 -1.91 -28.67 -28.47
C SER A 25 -0.63 -27.98 -28.94
N ILE A 26 -0.37 -26.78 -28.42
CA ILE A 26 0.80 -25.96 -28.74
C ILE A 26 1.70 -25.79 -27.52
N GLU A 27 2.94 -25.38 -27.73
CA GLU A 27 3.86 -25.06 -26.63
C GLU A 27 3.44 -23.76 -25.93
N ARG A 28 3.79 -23.62 -24.64
CA ARG A 28 3.46 -22.42 -23.84
C ARG A 28 3.95 -21.12 -24.48
N ASN A 29 5.18 -21.11 -25.01
CA ASN A 29 5.75 -19.92 -25.62
C ASN A 29 5.00 -19.52 -26.90
N GLU A 30 4.56 -20.50 -27.69
CA GLU A 30 3.76 -20.27 -28.89
C GLU A 30 2.35 -19.79 -28.53
N ALA A 31 1.73 -20.36 -27.50
CA ALA A 31 0.46 -19.90 -26.95
C ALA A 31 0.50 -18.43 -26.50
N ILE A 32 1.58 -18.02 -25.83
CA ILE A 32 1.79 -16.63 -25.42
C ILE A 32 1.81 -15.71 -26.65
N LEU A 33 2.53 -16.10 -27.70
CA LEU A 33 2.62 -15.31 -28.93
C LEU A 33 1.25 -15.21 -29.62
N GLU A 34 0.52 -16.31 -29.77
CA GLU A 34 -0.84 -16.29 -30.35
C GLU A 34 -1.79 -15.37 -29.58
N LEU A 35 -1.74 -15.40 -28.24
CA LEU A 35 -2.58 -14.55 -27.41
C LEU A 35 -2.23 -13.07 -27.57
N ILE A 36 -0.94 -12.74 -27.68
CA ILE A 36 -0.46 -11.38 -27.94
C ILE A 36 -0.92 -10.91 -29.32
N GLU A 37 -0.74 -11.73 -30.37
CA GLU A 37 -1.15 -11.41 -31.74
C GLU A 37 -2.67 -11.22 -31.85
N ALA A 38 -3.46 -12.12 -31.24
CA ALA A 38 -4.91 -12.00 -31.19
C ALA A 38 -5.36 -10.73 -30.44
N GLY A 39 -4.64 -10.36 -29.38
CA GLY A 39 -4.85 -9.10 -28.66
C GLY A 39 -4.59 -7.87 -29.53
N PHE A 40 -3.49 -7.86 -30.28
CA PHE A 40 -3.18 -6.78 -31.23
C PHE A 40 -4.20 -6.67 -32.36
N ALA A 41 -4.60 -7.80 -32.95
CA ALA A 41 -5.61 -7.83 -34.01
C ALA A 41 -6.93 -7.24 -33.51
N ARG A 42 -7.39 -7.65 -32.33
CA ARG A 42 -8.61 -7.11 -31.71
C ARG A 42 -8.53 -5.62 -31.42
N PHE A 43 -7.37 -5.13 -30.98
CA PHE A 43 -7.18 -3.70 -30.72
C PHE A 43 -7.19 -2.87 -32.01
N GLN A 44 -6.61 -3.39 -33.10
CA GLN A 44 -6.61 -2.73 -34.40
C GLN A 44 -8.00 -2.69 -35.06
N GLU A 45 -8.84 -3.69 -34.81
CA GLU A 45 -10.23 -3.76 -35.29
C GLU A 45 -11.19 -2.79 -34.56
N GLY A 46 -10.68 -1.92 -33.69
CA GLY A 46 -11.49 -0.98 -32.90
C GLY A 46 -12.05 -1.59 -31.61
N GLY A 47 -11.57 -2.77 -31.22
CA GLY A 47 -11.86 -3.36 -29.92
C GLY A 47 -11.24 -2.51 -28.81
N VAL A 48 -12.08 -1.90 -27.99
CA VAL A 48 -11.64 -1.28 -26.73
C VAL A 48 -11.26 -2.41 -25.79
N VAL A 49 -9.96 -2.70 -25.70
CA VAL A 49 -9.43 -3.50 -24.59
C VAL A 49 -9.31 -2.53 -23.42
N GLU A 50 -10.24 -2.62 -22.47
CA GLU A 50 -10.03 -2.04 -21.15
C GLU A 50 -8.88 -2.81 -20.50
N VAL A 51 -7.65 -2.36 -20.79
CA VAL A 51 -6.49 -2.76 -20.01
C VAL A 51 -6.70 -2.11 -18.66
N GLU A 52 -7.37 -2.82 -17.75
CA GLU A 52 -7.32 -2.51 -16.33
C GLU A 52 -5.84 -2.48 -15.96
N LYS A 53 -5.31 -1.27 -15.83
CA LYS A 53 -3.91 -1.02 -15.53
C LYS A 53 -3.54 -1.82 -14.29
N GLN A 54 -2.84 -2.94 -14.48
CA GLN A 54 -2.03 -3.61 -13.46
C GLN A 54 -0.90 -2.71 -12.88
N ARG A 55 -0.90 -1.40 -13.16
CA ARG A 55 -0.08 -0.38 -12.47
C ARG A 55 -0.29 -0.36 -10.96
N SER A 56 -1.34 -0.98 -10.46
CA SER A 56 -1.65 -0.99 -9.04
C SER A 56 -0.65 -1.78 -8.20
N PHE A 57 0.18 -2.71 -8.69
CA PHE A 57 1.03 -3.49 -7.77
C PHE A 57 2.22 -2.71 -7.21
N GLU A 58 2.97 -1.99 -8.04
CA GLU A 58 4.08 -1.15 -7.56
C GLU A 58 3.57 0.08 -6.80
N GLU A 59 2.48 0.69 -7.30
CA GLU A 59 1.81 1.82 -6.64
C GLU A 59 1.25 1.37 -5.26
N PHE A 60 0.66 0.18 -5.18
CA PHE A 60 0.15 -0.38 -3.92
C PHE A 60 1.27 -0.77 -2.95
N ALA A 61 2.37 -1.34 -3.44
CA ALA A 61 3.54 -1.62 -2.61
C ALA A 61 4.13 -0.33 -2.02
N THR A 62 4.18 0.73 -2.81
CA THR A 62 4.62 2.07 -2.37
C THR A 62 3.67 2.64 -1.33
N ILE A 63 2.36 2.68 -1.61
CA ILE A 63 1.33 3.15 -0.66
C ILE A 63 1.37 2.35 0.65
N ARG A 64 1.55 1.03 0.58
CA ARG A 64 1.63 0.18 1.77
C ARG A 64 2.86 0.50 2.62
N LYS A 65 3.99 0.81 1.99
CA LYS A 65 5.21 1.24 2.66
C LYS A 65 5.00 2.61 3.33
N ASP A 66 4.45 3.57 2.60
CA ASP A 66 4.17 4.92 3.13
C ASP A 66 3.20 4.87 4.32
N VAL A 67 2.18 4.01 4.26
CA VAL A 67 1.25 3.80 5.39
C VAL A 67 1.94 3.17 6.60
N ALA A 68 2.90 2.28 6.39
CA ALA A 68 3.69 1.69 7.49
C ALA A 68 4.58 2.75 8.16
N GLU A 69 5.26 3.57 7.37
CA GLU A 69 6.08 4.68 7.87
C GLU A 69 5.23 5.73 8.62
N LEU A 70 4.04 6.06 8.12
CA LEU A 70 3.10 6.95 8.81
C LEU A 70 2.64 6.37 10.16
N LYS A 71 2.36 5.07 10.24
CA LYS A 71 2.00 4.42 11.51
C LYS A 71 3.13 4.51 12.53
N GLU A 72 4.37 4.31 12.10
CA GLU A 72 5.55 4.44 12.94
C GLU A 72 5.73 5.88 13.43
N SER A 73 5.61 6.86 12.53
CA SER A 73 5.66 8.28 12.88
C SER A 73 4.59 8.67 13.91
N ILE A 74 3.35 8.20 13.75
CA ILE A 74 2.27 8.43 14.71
C ILE A 74 2.56 7.77 16.06
N ALA A 75 3.11 6.56 16.08
CA ALA A 75 3.49 5.89 17.31
C ALA A 75 4.57 6.70 18.07
N ASN A 76 5.58 7.19 17.34
CA ASN A 76 6.63 8.04 17.91
C ASN A 76 6.07 9.35 18.46
N MET A 77 5.22 10.06 17.70
CA MET A 77 4.55 11.27 18.18
C MET A 77 3.71 11.03 19.44
N ARG A 78 2.99 9.90 19.51
CA ARG A 78 2.21 9.52 20.70
C ARG A 78 3.11 9.33 21.92
N ASP A 79 4.26 8.70 21.74
CA ASP A 79 5.19 8.43 22.84
C ASP A 79 5.92 9.70 23.29
N GLU A 80 6.28 10.60 22.37
CA GLU A 80 6.75 11.96 22.68
C GLU A 80 5.69 12.77 23.45
N LEU A 81 4.43 12.74 23.03
CA LEU A 81 3.34 13.42 23.73
C LEU A 81 3.15 12.89 25.17
N ARG A 82 3.33 11.58 25.38
CA ARG A 82 3.30 11.00 26.74
C ARG A 82 4.46 11.51 27.58
N LEU A 83 5.65 11.62 27.01
CA LEU A 83 6.81 12.19 27.71
C LEU A 83 6.58 13.66 28.05
N VAL A 84 6.09 14.46 27.11
CA VAL A 84 5.75 15.88 27.33
C VAL A 84 4.70 16.01 28.43
N HIS A 85 3.64 15.19 28.39
CA HIS A 85 2.62 15.17 29.44
C HIS A 85 3.23 14.86 30.81
N HIS A 86 4.07 13.83 30.90
CA HIS A 86 4.72 13.46 32.16
C HIS A 86 5.65 14.57 32.67
N THR A 87 6.44 15.18 31.80
CA THR A 87 7.35 16.26 32.16
C THR A 87 6.57 17.47 32.67
N LEU A 88 5.50 17.87 31.98
CA LEU A 88 4.62 18.96 32.41
C LEU A 88 3.94 18.65 33.75
N GLU A 89 3.53 17.41 34.00
CA GLU A 89 2.97 17.00 35.29
C GLU A 89 4.01 17.01 36.41
N SER A 90 5.23 16.55 36.13
CA SER A 90 6.38 16.63 37.06
C SER A 90 6.74 18.07 37.38
N ASP A 91 6.78 18.95 36.39
CA ASP A 91 7.19 20.34 36.58
C ASP A 91 6.08 21.13 37.27
N TYR A 92 4.81 20.88 36.91
CA TYR A 92 3.67 21.44 37.62
C TYR A 92 3.66 21.03 39.10
N THR A 93 3.91 19.76 39.42
CA THR A 93 3.97 19.29 40.81
C THR A 93 5.15 19.86 41.59
N LYS A 94 6.27 20.16 40.94
CA LYS A 94 7.44 20.79 41.56
C LYS A 94 7.27 22.30 41.75
N GLU A 95 6.70 23.00 40.78
CA GLU A 95 6.47 24.45 40.82
C GLU A 95 5.29 24.81 41.74
N ALA A 96 4.26 23.96 41.81
CA ALA A 96 3.07 24.19 42.62
C ALA A 96 3.27 23.89 44.11
N HIS A 97 4.21 24.54 44.78
CA HIS A 97 4.43 24.45 46.24
C HIS A 97 3.19 24.73 47.14
N CYS A 98 1.96 24.84 46.62
CA CYS A 98 0.81 25.40 47.33
C CYS A 98 -0.55 24.74 47.00
N VAL A 99 -1.18 24.25 48.07
CA VAL A 99 -2.61 24.10 48.41
C VAL A 99 -3.56 23.26 47.51
N PRO A 100 -4.14 22.15 48.03
CA PRO A 100 -4.92 21.13 47.29
C PRO A 100 -6.17 21.55 46.50
N TYR A 101 -6.65 22.81 46.59
CA TYR A 101 -7.98 23.18 46.11
C TYR A 101 -8.03 24.14 44.91
N GLN A 102 -6.88 24.57 44.36
CA GLN A 102 -6.84 25.48 43.20
C GLN A 102 -6.22 24.90 41.92
N THR A 103 -5.76 23.65 41.94
CA THR A 103 -5.09 23.04 40.78
C THR A 103 -6.11 22.34 39.87
N LYS A 104 -6.85 23.10 39.07
CA LYS A 104 -7.50 22.49 37.89
C LYS A 104 -6.41 22.25 36.85
N ASN A 105 -6.22 21.00 36.46
CA ASN A 105 -5.19 20.64 35.49
C ASN A 105 -5.56 21.26 34.13
N ILE A 106 -4.57 21.80 33.43
CA ILE A 106 -4.77 22.38 32.08
C ILE A 106 -5.41 21.34 31.14
N TRP A 107 -5.13 20.06 31.36
CA TRP A 107 -5.69 18.94 30.60
C TRP A 107 -7.18 18.67 30.85
N ASP A 108 -7.75 19.14 31.96
CA ASP A 108 -9.20 19.08 32.20
C ASP A 108 -9.97 20.02 31.27
N PHE A 109 -9.30 21.04 30.72
CA PHE A 109 -9.87 21.94 29.71
C PHE A 109 -9.83 21.33 28.31
N LEU A 110 -8.85 20.48 28.03
CA LEU A 110 -8.70 19.77 26.74
C LEU A 110 -9.61 18.55 26.61
N ARG A 111 -10.21 18.06 27.71
CA ARG A 111 -11.23 16.99 27.73
C ARG A 111 -12.67 17.49 27.65
N ARG A 112 -12.92 18.80 27.50
CA ARG A 112 -14.27 19.31 27.26
C ARG A 112 -14.63 19.14 25.78
N ASP A 113 -15.47 18.14 25.54
CA ASP A 113 -16.24 17.82 24.32
C ASP A 113 -15.61 18.13 22.95
#